data_AF-A0A7C2P2T5-F1
#
_entry.id   AF-A0A7C2P2T5-F1
#
_cell.length_a   1.000
_cell.length_b   1.000
_cell.length_c   1.000
_cell.angle_alpha   90.00
_cell.angle_beta   90.00
_cell.angle_gamma   90.00
#
_symmetry.space_group_name_H-M   'P 1'
#
loop_
_entity.id
_entity.type
_entity.pdbx_description
1 polymer ?
#
loop_
_entity_poly.entity_id
_entity_poly.type
_entity_poly.pdbx_seq_one_letter_code
_entity_poly.pdbx_strand_id
1 'polypeptide(L)'
;MRKEILMPNISEEALNYIVDKLKAFIEAKIPKDYSLKIQKNIAVCCGPIPLGLTIEVEGAEEETEKRLLSRIIAEIMDICQKKGIEYPEGEAYNIV
;
A
#
# COMPACT_ATOMS: atom_id res chain seq x y z
N MET A 1 4.82 12.22 0.54
CA MET A 1 4.28 11.63 -0.71
C MET A 1 3.12 10.65 -0.47
N ARG A 2 2.05 10.71 -1.28
CA ARG A 2 0.86 9.84 -1.18
C ARG A 2 0.61 9.06 -2.47
N LYS A 3 0.23 7.79 -2.38
CA LYS A 3 -0.19 6.93 -3.50
C LYS A 3 -1.46 6.16 -3.14
N GLU A 4 -2.38 6.11 -4.08
CA GLU A 4 -3.56 5.24 -4.04
C GLU A 4 -3.31 4.01 -4.93
N ILE A 5 -3.68 2.83 -4.42
CA ILE A 5 -3.56 1.54 -5.10
C ILE A 5 -4.95 0.93 -5.13
N LEU A 6 -5.56 0.97 -6.31
CA LEU A 6 -6.90 0.42 -6.53
C LEU A 6 -6.81 -1.08 -6.77
N MET A 7 -7.53 -1.87 -5.99
CA MET A 7 -7.57 -3.33 -6.10
C MET A 7 -9.03 -3.75 -6.30
N PRO A 8 -9.55 -3.66 -7.53
CA PRO A 8 -10.94 -4.00 -7.79
C PRO A 8 -11.20 -5.47 -7.42
N ASN A 9 -12.33 -5.73 -6.77
CA ASN A 9 -12.76 -7.06 -6.31
C ASN A 9 -11.89 -7.71 -5.21
N ILE A 10 -10.98 -6.97 -4.56
CA ILE A 10 -10.26 -7.52 -3.40
C ILE A 10 -11.25 -7.87 -2.28
N SER A 11 -11.06 -9.00 -1.61
CA SER A 11 -11.85 -9.31 -0.40
C SER A 11 -11.35 -8.51 0.79
N GLU A 12 -12.22 -8.24 1.78
CA GLU A 12 -11.79 -7.59 3.02
C GLU A 12 -10.70 -8.40 3.75
N GLU A 13 -10.80 -9.73 3.74
CA GLU A 13 -9.80 -10.62 4.33
C GLU A 13 -8.44 -10.48 3.66
N ALA A 14 -8.40 -10.46 2.32
CA ALA A 14 -7.17 -10.25 1.56
C ALA A 14 -6.56 -8.87 1.84
N LEU A 15 -7.41 -7.84 1.92
CA LEU A 15 -6.98 -6.49 2.23
C LEU A 15 -6.40 -6.38 3.66
N ASN A 16 -7.04 -7.03 4.64
CA ASN A 16 -6.54 -7.12 6.02
C ASN A 16 -5.18 -7.81 6.05
N TYR A 17 -5.04 -8.93 5.35
CA TYR A 17 -3.80 -9.69 5.26
C TYR A 17 -2.65 -8.83 4.69
N ILE A 18 -2.89 -8.07 3.62
CA ILE A 18 -1.88 -7.18 3.04
C ILE A 18 -1.46 -6.13 4.07
N VAL A 19 -2.41 -5.46 4.73
CA VAL A 19 -2.11 -4.43 5.73
C VAL A 19 -1.26 -4.99 6.88
N ASP A 20 -1.58 -6.18 7.38
CA ASP A 20 -0.85 -6.80 8.48
C ASP A 20 0.58 -7.19 8.07
N LYS A 21 0.77 -7.70 6.84
CA LYS A 21 2.10 -8.00 6.31
C LYS A 21 2.94 -6.74 6.09
N LEU A 22 2.32 -5.68 5.58
CA LEU A 22 3.01 -4.41 5.41
C LEU A 22 3.45 -3.82 6.74
N LYS A 23 2.59 -3.80 7.77
CA LYS A 23 2.97 -3.30 9.10
C LYS A 23 4.22 -4.01 9.63
N ALA A 24 4.27 -5.34 9.52
CA ALA A 24 5.44 -6.11 9.94
C ALA A 24 6.72 -5.77 9.12
N PHE A 25 6.58 -5.58 7.81
CA PHE A 25 7.69 -5.15 6.95
C PHE A 25 8.22 -3.75 7.32
N ILE A 26 7.29 -2.84 7.66
CA ILE A 26 7.53 -1.43 7.94
C ILE A 26 8.22 -1.21 9.28
N GLU A 27 7.74 -1.88 10.34
CA GLU A 27 8.28 -1.77 11.69
C GLU A 27 9.78 -2.13 11.75
N ALA A 28 10.25 -2.98 10.83
CA ALA A 28 11.65 -3.37 10.74
C ALA A 28 12.54 -2.43 9.90
N LYS A 29 11.96 -1.53 9.08
CA LYS A 29 12.70 -0.88 7.97
C LYS A 29 12.52 0.62 7.82
N ILE A 30 11.60 1.28 8.52
CA ILE A 30 11.37 2.72 8.36
C ILE A 30 12.29 3.55 9.30
N PRO A 31 13.04 4.52 8.76
CA PRO A 31 13.85 5.44 9.58
C PRO A 31 12.97 6.29 10.53
N LYS A 32 13.52 6.68 11.68
CA LYS A 32 12.76 7.33 12.76
C LYS A 32 12.17 8.71 12.40
N ASP A 33 12.73 9.37 11.40
CA ASP A 33 12.34 10.68 10.88
C ASP A 33 11.29 10.60 9.76
N TYR A 34 10.82 9.40 9.45
CA TYR A 34 9.76 9.17 8.48
C TYR A 34 8.53 8.58 9.19
N SER A 35 7.36 9.01 8.75
CA SER A 35 6.09 8.42 9.12
C SER A 35 5.47 7.72 7.91
N LEU A 36 4.74 6.65 8.19
CA LEU A 36 3.99 5.92 7.18
C LEU A 36 2.57 5.67 7.66
N LYS A 37 1.61 6.06 6.83
CA LYS A 37 0.19 5.77 7.04
C LYS A 37 -0.29 4.82 5.95
N ILE A 38 -0.97 3.76 6.37
CA ILE A 38 -1.67 2.82 5.50
C ILE A 38 -3.15 2.90 5.83
N GLN A 39 -3.96 3.21 4.83
CA GLN A 39 -5.41 3.30 4.97
C GLN A 39 -6.08 2.34 3.99
N LYS A 40 -7.10 1.63 4.45
CA LYS A 40 -7.98 0.86 3.57
C LYS A 40 -8.93 1.82 2.88
N ASN A 41 -9.02 1.74 1.56
CA ASN A 41 -10.02 2.47 0.82
C ASN A 41 -11.29 1.62 0.80
N ILE A 42 -12.35 2.12 1.46
CA ILE A 42 -13.65 1.44 1.54
C ILE A 42 -14.68 2.42 1.01
N ALA A 43 -15.37 2.04 -0.07
CA ALA A 43 -16.57 2.72 -0.49
C ALA A 43 -17.76 2.21 0.32
N VAL A 44 -18.66 3.13 0.67
CA VAL A 44 -19.92 2.78 1.34
C VAL A 44 -21.05 3.06 0.35
N CYS A 45 -21.46 2.02 -0.36
CA CYS A 45 -22.64 2.06 -1.23
C CYS A 45 -23.35 0.71 -1.10
N CYS A 46 -24.47 0.68 -0.38
CA CYS A 46 -25.20 -0.55 -0.02
C CYS A 46 -24.41 -1.58 0.80
N GLY A 47 -23.30 -1.17 1.44
CA GLY A 47 -22.40 -2.01 2.24
C GLY A 47 -20.94 -1.54 2.09
N PRO A 48 -20.01 -2.03 2.94
CA PRO A 48 -18.59 -1.77 2.76
C PRO A 48 -18.05 -2.52 1.55
N ILE A 49 -17.56 -1.78 0.56
CA ILE A 49 -16.91 -2.32 -0.62
C ILE A 49 -15.42 -1.95 -0.53
N PRO A 50 -14.52 -2.93 -0.30
CA PRO A 50 -13.09 -2.68 -0.32
C PRO A 50 -12.65 -2.30 -1.74
N LEU A 51 -11.88 -1.22 -1.85
CA LEU A 51 -11.37 -0.67 -3.11
C LEU A 51 -9.85 -0.75 -3.23
N GLY A 52 -9.14 -1.09 -2.15
CA GLY A 52 -7.68 -1.17 -2.12
C GLY A 52 -7.08 -0.36 -0.96
N LEU A 53 -5.95 0.30 -1.21
CA LEU A 53 -5.12 0.94 -0.18
C LEU A 53 -4.68 2.34 -0.58
N THR A 54 -4.60 3.23 0.41
CA THR A 54 -3.83 4.46 0.34
C THR A 54 -2.58 4.33 1.19
N ILE A 55 -1.43 4.67 0.61
CA ILE A 55 -0.13 4.70 1.26
C ILE A 55 0.38 6.14 1.28
N GLU A 56 0.77 6.64 2.45
CA GLU A 56 1.33 7.98 2.62
C GLU A 56 2.63 7.90 3.42
N VAL A 57 3.73 8.31 2.79
CA VAL A 57 5.05 8.45 3.40
C VAL A 57 5.30 9.94 3.63
N GLU A 58 5.72 10.35 4.81
CA GLU A 58 6.06 11.74 5.12
C GLU A 58 7.37 11.79 5.88
N GLY A 59 8.33 12.61 5.46
CA GLY A 59 9.62 12.77 6.12
C GLY A 59 10.43 13.97 5.64
N ALA A 60 11.70 14.01 6.03
CA ALA A 60 12.56 15.19 5.85
C ALA A 60 13.08 15.38 4.41
N GLU A 61 13.19 14.30 3.63
CA GLU A 61 13.75 14.32 2.27
C GLU A 61 12.85 13.57 1.27
N GLU A 62 12.41 14.29 0.23
CA GLU A 62 11.51 13.80 -0.82
C GLU A 62 12.04 12.57 -1.58
N GLU A 63 13.34 12.55 -1.90
CA GLU A 63 13.96 11.42 -2.61
C GLU A 63 13.90 10.12 -1.79
N THR A 64 14.07 10.24 -0.48
CA THR A 64 13.92 9.10 0.43
C THR A 64 12.44 8.71 0.57
N GLU A 65 11.50 9.66 0.59
CA GLU A 65 10.06 9.33 0.52
C GLU A 65 9.73 8.52 -0.72
N LYS A 66 10.22 8.94 -1.91
CA LYS A 66 10.05 8.24 -3.18
C LYS A 66 10.58 6.81 -3.11
N ARG A 67 11.80 6.63 -2.59
CA ARG A 67 12.42 5.30 -2.44
C ARG A 67 11.66 4.39 -1.48
N LEU A 68 11.19 4.93 -0.35
CA LEU A 68 10.38 4.18 0.60
C LEU A 68 9.06 3.76 -0.02
N LEU A 69 8.39 4.67 -0.71
CA LEU A 69 7.14 4.39 -1.40
C LEU A 69 7.31 3.30 -2.46
N SER A 70 8.36 3.36 -3.29
CA SER A 70 8.66 2.31 -4.28
C SER A 70 8.86 0.94 -3.62
N ARG A 71 9.57 0.89 -2.49
CA ARG A 71 9.80 -0.37 -1.75
C ARG A 71 8.50 -0.93 -1.18
N ILE A 72 7.64 -0.07 -0.64
CA ILE A 72 6.34 -0.48 -0.10
C ILE A 72 5.46 -1.03 -1.22
N ILE A 73 5.41 -0.35 -2.38
CA ILE A 73 4.66 -0.81 -3.55
C ILE A 73 5.19 -2.18 -4.04
N ALA A 74 6.50 -2.35 -4.13
CA ALA A 74 7.10 -3.63 -4.51
C ALA A 74 6.76 -4.76 -3.53
N GLU A 75 6.74 -4.47 -2.22
CA GLU A 75 6.34 -5.44 -1.19
C GLU A 75 4.85 -5.80 -1.33
N ILE A 76 3.97 -4.83 -1.62
CA ILE A 76 2.55 -5.10 -1.91
C ILE A 76 2.42 -6.07 -3.09
N MET A 77 3.14 -5.82 -4.18
CA MET A 77 3.11 -6.67 -5.37
C MET A 77 3.58 -8.10 -5.04
N ASP A 78 4.67 -8.26 -4.29
CA ASP A 78 5.18 -9.56 -3.87
C ASP A 78 4.16 -10.32 -2.99
N ILE A 79 3.54 -9.63 -2.03
CA ILE A 79 2.47 -10.19 -1.19
C ILE A 79 1.29 -10.67 -2.04
N CYS A 80 0.83 -9.83 -2.97
CA CYS A 80 -0.29 -10.13 -3.86
C CYS A 80 0.02 -11.33 -4.76
N GLN A 81 1.20 -11.34 -5.38
CA GLN A 81 1.65 -12.42 -6.25
C GLN A 81 1.71 -13.76 -5.48
N LYS A 82 2.28 -13.78 -4.27
CA LYS A 82 2.35 -14.98 -3.42
C LYS A 82 0.99 -15.51 -2.99
N LYS A 83 -0.05 -14.67 -2.98
CA LYS A 83 -1.41 -15.03 -2.56
C LYS A 83 -2.40 -15.18 -3.71
N GLY A 84 -1.96 -14.96 -4.96
CA GLY A 84 -2.85 -14.96 -6.11
C GLY A 84 -3.92 -13.85 -6.05
N ILE A 85 -3.59 -12.74 -5.40
CA ILE A 85 -4.45 -11.55 -5.34
C ILE A 85 -4.15 -10.70 -6.57
N GLU A 86 -5.17 -10.37 -7.35
CA GLU A 86 -5.02 -9.44 -8.47
C GLU A 86 -4.65 -8.04 -7.97
N TYR A 87 -3.73 -7.40 -8.67
CA TYR A 87 -3.30 -6.04 -8.40
C TYR A 87 -3.09 -5.31 -9.74
N PRO A 88 -3.30 -3.99 -9.80
CA PRO A 88 -3.15 -3.25 -11.03
C PRO A 88 -1.68 -3.24 -11.46
N GLU A 89 -1.37 -4.00 -12.50
CA GLU A 89 -0.09 -3.93 -13.18
C GLU A 89 -0.02 -2.60 -13.95
N GLY A 90 0.84 -1.66 -13.53
CA GLY A 90 1.20 -0.49 -14.35
C GLY A 90 1.14 0.88 -13.67
N GLU A 91 0.19 1.14 -12.75
CA GLU A 91 0.09 2.49 -12.14
C GLU A 91 1.02 2.71 -10.95
N ALA A 92 1.53 1.63 -10.37
CA ALA A 92 2.59 1.60 -9.37
C ALA A 92 3.90 2.28 -9.83
N TYR A 93 4.13 2.36 -11.16
CA TYR A 93 5.39 2.82 -11.75
C TYR A 93 5.45 4.31 -12.09
N ASN A 94 4.31 5.03 -12.04
CA ASN A 94 4.31 6.48 -12.23
C ASN A 94 4.55 7.17 -10.89
N ILE A 95 5.83 7.27 -10.55
CA ILE A 95 6.37 8.20 -9.55
C ILE A 95 6.86 9.38 -10.38
N VAL A 96 6.04 10.42 -10.48
CA VAL A 96 6.45 11.71 -11.07
C VAL A 96 6.99 12.57 -9.93
#